data_AF-A0A923Z266-F1
#
_entry.id   AF-A0A923Z266-F1
#
_cell.length_a   1.000
_cell.length_b   1.000
_cell.length_c   1.000
_cell.angle_alpha   90.00
_cell.angle_beta   90.00
_cell.angle_gamma   90.00
#
_symmetry.space_group_name_H-M   'P 1'
#
loop_
_entity.id
_entity.type
_entity.pdbx_description
1 polymer ?
#
loop_
_entity_poly.entity_id
_entity_poly.type
_entity_poly.pdbx_seq_one_letter_code
_entity_poly.pdbx_strand_id
1 'polypeptide(L)'
;MKNNFFYTFLIILLCQSNFAQYTDVINSNRPGESMSAYSVGKKIIQIESGLNYISSKHELLDYEAKGFNVDLVARYGFFIEELEFVAGLNFQSDRYKNSFDVTNAIDERRTGIKSLSIGLKFLVFDPFKNYQ
;
A
#
# COMPACT_ATOMS: atom_id res chain seq x y z
N MET A 1 33.26 10.18 -14.98
CA MET A 1 31.99 9.97 -15.70
C MET A 1 31.85 8.59 -16.36
N LYS A 2 32.58 7.54 -15.93
CA LYS A 2 32.59 6.23 -16.64
C LYS A 2 31.68 5.13 -16.05
N ASN A 3 31.18 5.29 -14.83
CA ASN A 3 30.39 4.22 -14.17
C ASN A 3 28.87 4.46 -14.21
N ASN A 4 28.43 5.70 -14.49
CA ASN A 4 27.00 6.04 -14.47
C ASN A 4 26.23 5.36 -15.61
N PHE A 5 26.87 5.18 -16.78
CA PHE A 5 26.24 4.53 -17.94
C PHE A 5 25.89 3.06 -17.67
N PHE A 6 26.74 2.35 -16.91
CA PHE A 6 26.49 0.96 -16.52
C PHE A 6 25.26 0.84 -15.60
N TYR A 7 25.13 1.73 -14.62
CA TYR A 7 23.96 1.75 -13.73
C TYR A 7 22.68 2.11 -14.48
N THR A 8 22.72 3.08 -15.40
CA THR A 8 21.58 3.43 -16.24
C THR A 8 21.16 2.26 -17.14
N PHE A 9 22.12 1.55 -17.74
CA PHE A 9 21.84 0.40 -18.60
C PHE A 9 21.23 -0.78 -17.82
N LEU A 10 21.69 -1.00 -16.59
CA LEU A 10 21.14 -2.03 -15.69
C LEU A 10 19.68 -1.75 -15.31
N ILE A 11 19.32 -0.48 -15.06
CA ILE A 11 17.94 -0.06 -14.76
C ILE A 11 17.01 -0.34 -15.95
N ILE A 12 17.46 -0.08 -17.18
CA ILE A 12 16.66 -0.30 -18.39
C ILE A 12 16.39 -1.79 -18.64
N LEU A 13 17.36 -2.66 -18.35
CA LEU A 13 17.20 -4.11 -18.48
C LEU A 13 16.19 -4.69 -17.48
N LEU A 14 16.11 -4.15 -16.27
CA LEU A 14 15.14 -4.57 -15.25
C LEU A 14 13.69 -4.27 -15.63
N CYS A 15 13.44 -3.29 -16.51
CA CYS A 15 12.09 -2.99 -17.01
C CYS A 15 11.54 -4.04 -17.99
N GLN A 16 12.36 -4.94 -18.55
CA GLN A 16 11.92 -5.90 -19.58
C GLN A 16 11.20 -7.13 -19.00
N SER A 17 11.28 -7.36 -17.68
CA SER A 17 10.73 -8.54 -17.00
C SER A 17 9.37 -8.29 -16.33
N ASN A 18 8.51 -7.46 -16.93
CA ASN A 18 7.17 -7.22 -16.42
C ASN A 18 6.19 -8.25 -17.02
N PHE A 19 5.81 -9.25 -16.22
CA PHE A 19 4.66 -10.09 -16.53
C PHE A 19 3.38 -9.30 -16.25
N ALA A 20 2.68 -8.88 -17.31
CA ALA A 20 1.39 -8.22 -17.15
C ALA A 20 0.35 -9.26 -16.72
N GLN A 21 -0.30 -9.01 -15.59
CA GLN A 21 -1.43 -9.81 -15.14
C GLN A 21 -2.64 -9.52 -16.04
N TYR A 22 -3.10 -10.52 -16.79
CA TYR A 22 -4.35 -10.42 -17.54
C TYR A 22 -5.52 -10.54 -16.56
N THR A 23 -6.18 -9.42 -16.29
CA THR A 23 -7.47 -9.37 -15.58
C THR A 23 -8.41 -8.56 -16.45
N ASP A 24 -9.67 -8.99 -16.60
CA ASP A 24 -10.66 -8.22 -17.37
C ASP A 24 -10.98 -6.87 -16.73
N VAL A 25 -10.77 -6.74 -15.41
CA VAL A 25 -10.96 -5.50 -14.65
C VAL A 25 -9.79 -5.29 -13.69
N ILE A 26 -9.09 -4.15 -13.85
CA ILE A 26 -8.04 -3.73 -12.93
C ILE A 26 -8.67 -3.38 -11.58
N ASN A 27 -8.60 -4.30 -10.62
CA ASN A 27 -9.09 -4.10 -9.26
C ASN A 27 -7.98 -3.53 -8.36
N SER A 28 -7.48 -2.34 -8.69
CA SER A 28 -6.48 -1.62 -7.89
C SER A 28 -7.17 -0.69 -6.89
N ASN A 29 -6.81 -0.79 -5.62
CA ASN A 29 -7.31 0.13 -4.60
C ASN A 29 -6.48 1.43 -4.57
N ARG A 30 -5.35 1.49 -5.29
CA ARG A 30 -4.46 2.67 -5.36
C ARG A 30 -4.87 3.60 -6.49
N PRO A 31 -4.86 4.94 -6.30
CA PRO A 31 -4.35 5.68 -5.14
C PRO A 31 -5.38 6.03 -4.04
N GLY A 32 -6.66 5.69 -4.23
CA GLY A 32 -7.76 6.16 -3.36
C GLY A 32 -8.00 5.35 -2.08
N GLU A 33 -7.26 4.26 -1.86
CA GLU A 33 -7.46 3.27 -0.78
C GLU A 33 -8.88 2.68 -0.69
N SER A 34 -9.67 2.73 -1.77
CA SER A 34 -11.03 2.20 -1.78
C SER A 34 -11.01 0.77 -2.27
N MET A 35 -11.52 -0.17 -1.45
CA MET A 35 -11.62 -1.56 -1.83
C MET A 35 -12.91 -1.83 -2.59
N SER A 36 -12.78 -2.33 -3.82
CA SER A 36 -13.94 -2.77 -4.61
C SER A 36 -14.68 -3.92 -3.92
N ALA A 37 -16.00 -3.95 -4.10
CA ALA A 37 -16.86 -5.01 -3.59
C ALA A 37 -16.55 -6.37 -4.23
N TYR A 38 -15.95 -6.38 -5.42
CA TYR A 38 -15.63 -7.60 -6.17
C TYR A 38 -14.30 -8.22 -5.72
N SER A 39 -14.24 -9.55 -5.80
CA SER A 39 -13.04 -10.35 -5.54
C SER A 39 -12.01 -10.21 -6.67
N VAL A 40 -10.72 -10.40 -6.37
CA VAL A 40 -9.64 -10.43 -7.38
C VAL A 40 -9.72 -11.65 -8.32
N GLY A 41 -10.55 -12.65 -8.02
CA GLY A 41 -10.78 -13.82 -8.86
C GLY A 41 -10.05 -15.09 -8.38
N LYS A 42 -10.42 -16.24 -8.95
CA LYS A 42 -9.99 -17.57 -8.46
C LYS A 42 -8.50 -17.85 -8.69
N LYS A 43 -7.78 -18.23 -7.63
CA LYS A 43 -6.33 -18.55 -7.64
C LYS A 43 -5.43 -17.43 -8.12
N ILE A 44 -5.87 -16.18 -8.00
CA ILE A 44 -5.10 -15.01 -8.41
C ILE A 44 -4.39 -14.43 -7.19
N ILE A 45 -3.10 -14.14 -7.36
CA ILE A 45 -2.29 -13.43 -6.36
C ILE A 45 -2.07 -12.02 -6.90
N GLN A 46 -2.39 -11.02 -6.09
CA GLN A 46 -2.16 -9.61 -6.41
C GLN A 46 -1.37 -8.96 -5.27
N ILE A 47 -0.35 -8.20 -5.63
CA ILE A 47 0.45 -7.43 -4.69
C ILE A 47 0.34 -5.97 -5.09
N GLU A 48 -0.12 -5.15 -4.17
CA GLU A 48 -0.19 -3.70 -4.31
C GLU A 48 0.83 -3.07 -3.36
N SER A 49 1.63 -2.15 -3.90
CA SER A 49 2.57 -1.36 -3.10
C SER A 49 2.37 0.12 -3.38
N GLY A 50 2.48 0.96 -2.34
CA GLY A 50 2.29 2.41 -2.42
C GLY A 50 3.30 3.14 -1.55
N LEU A 51 3.83 4.26 -2.07
CA LEU A 51 4.67 5.18 -1.32
C LEU A 51 3.92 6.49 -1.14
N ASN A 52 3.66 6.84 0.12
CA ASN A 52 2.85 7.99 0.52
C ASN A 52 3.72 8.99 1.29
N TYR A 53 3.51 10.28 1.05
CA TYR A 53 4.11 11.34 1.87
C TYR A 53 3.08 11.87 2.85
N ILE A 54 3.44 11.95 4.14
CA ILE A 54 2.57 12.42 5.21
C ILE A 54 3.11 13.72 5.77
N SER A 55 2.24 14.73 5.85
CA SER A 55 2.47 15.97 6.56
C SER A 55 1.22 16.28 7.39
N SER A 56 1.29 16.04 8.69
CA SER A 56 0.21 16.34 9.63
C SER A 56 0.67 17.44 10.59
N LYS A 57 -0.13 18.50 10.69
CA LYS A 57 0.04 19.58 11.67
C LYS A 57 -1.20 19.62 12.53
N HIS A 58 -1.02 19.77 13.84
CA HIS A 58 -2.12 19.85 14.78
C HIS A 58 -1.89 21.03 15.72
N GLU A 59 -2.74 22.05 15.61
CA GLU A 59 -2.56 23.32 16.32
C GLU A 59 -2.86 23.21 17.83
N LEU A 60 -3.86 22.42 18.23
CA LEU A 60 -4.27 22.32 19.65
C LEU A 60 -3.26 21.57 20.54
N LEU A 61 -2.51 20.64 19.96
CA LEU A 61 -1.53 19.76 20.61
C LEU A 61 -0.10 20.14 20.20
N ASP A 62 0.05 21.23 19.44
CA ASP A 62 1.30 21.77 18.90
C ASP A 62 2.29 20.71 18.41
N TYR A 63 1.80 19.78 17.58
CA TYR A 63 2.63 18.75 16.97
C TYR A 63 2.68 18.85 15.44
N GLU A 64 3.87 18.57 14.90
CA GLU A 64 4.15 18.44 13.48
C GLU A 64 4.75 17.05 13.21
N ALA A 65 4.11 16.28 12.34
CA ALA A 65 4.58 14.98 11.88
C ALA A 65 4.81 15.03 10.37
N LYS A 66 6.07 14.85 9.95
CA LYS A 66 6.46 14.81 8.53
C LYS A 66 7.24 13.55 8.24
N GLY A 67 6.84 12.80 7.21
CA GLY A 67 7.44 11.52 6.91
C GLY A 67 6.92 10.87 5.65
N PHE A 68 7.36 9.63 5.45
CA PHE A 68 6.91 8.78 4.37
C PHE A 68 6.34 7.48 4.94
N ASN A 69 5.34 6.96 4.25
CA ASN A 69 4.74 5.68 4.52
C ASN A 69 4.89 4.78 3.31
N VAL A 70 5.24 3.53 3.57
CA VAL A 70 5.24 2.45 2.59
C VAL A 70 4.10 1.52 2.96
N ASP A 71 3.18 1.38 2.02
CA ASP A 71 2.02 0.52 2.12
C ASP A 71 2.22 -0.70 1.24
N LEU A 72 2.05 -1.88 1.80
CA LEU A 72 2.11 -3.16 1.09
C LEU A 72 0.83 -3.93 1.36
N VAL A 73 0.13 -4.37 0.32
CA VAL A 73 -1.08 -5.17 0.43
C VAL A 73 -0.95 -6.39 -0.47
N ALA A 74 -1.05 -7.57 0.12
CA ALA A 74 -1.11 -8.83 -0.58
C ALA A 74 -2.54 -9.36 -0.57
N ARG A 75 -3.05 -9.76 -1.73
CA ARG A 75 -4.40 -10.28 -1.92
C ARG A 75 -4.30 -11.65 -2.59
N TYR A 76 -5.03 -12.62 -2.08
CA TYR A 76 -5.05 -13.98 -2.58
C TYR A 76 -6.49 -14.44 -2.76
N GLY A 77 -6.89 -14.65 -4.01
CA GLY A 77 -8.17 -15.26 -4.33
C GLY A 77 -8.09 -16.78 -4.17
N PHE A 78 -8.98 -17.35 -3.34
CA PHE A 78 -9.01 -18.79 -3.09
C PHE A 78 -9.55 -19.58 -4.30
N PHE A 79 -9.78 -20.88 -4.11
CA PHE A 79 -10.40 -21.76 -5.11
C PHE A 79 -11.88 -21.42 -5.42
N ILE A 80 -12.48 -20.56 -4.61
CA ILE A 80 -13.86 -20.07 -4.73
C ILE A 80 -13.75 -18.58 -5.08
N GLU A 81 -14.45 -18.12 -6.10
CA GLU A 81 -14.33 -16.74 -6.59
C GLU A 81 -14.75 -15.72 -5.53
N GLU A 82 -15.68 -16.11 -4.66
CA GLU A 82 -16.28 -15.26 -3.63
C GLU A 82 -15.36 -15.01 -2.44
N LEU A 83 -14.32 -15.83 -2.21
CA LEU A 83 -13.45 -15.72 -1.05
C LEU A 83 -12.07 -15.17 -1.43
N GLU A 84 -11.70 -14.07 -0.80
CA GLU A 84 -10.41 -13.40 -0.97
C GLU A 84 -9.74 -13.20 0.39
N PHE A 85 -8.48 -13.62 0.50
CA PHE A 85 -7.62 -13.26 1.63
C PHE A 85 -6.89 -11.96 1.34
N VAL A 86 -6.80 -11.10 2.36
CA VAL A 86 -6.12 -9.81 2.28
C VAL A 86 -5.20 -9.65 3.47
N ALA A 87 -3.94 -9.33 3.21
CA ALA A 87 -2.96 -8.97 4.23
C ALA A 87 -2.35 -7.60 3.88
N GLY A 88 -2.40 -6.65 4.82
CA GLY A 88 -1.88 -5.31 4.66
C GLY A 88 -0.82 -4.97 5.69
N LEU A 89 0.30 -4.42 5.26
CA LEU A 89 1.41 -3.94 6.08
C LEU A 89 1.66 -2.46 5.75
N ASN A 90 1.59 -1.59 6.77
CA ASN A 90 2.01 -0.20 6.66
C ASN A 90 3.28 0.00 7.48
N PHE A 91 4.33 0.45 6.82
CA PHE A 91 5.57 0.88 7.44
C PHE A 91 5.66 2.40 7.37
N GLN A 92 5.93 3.04 8.50
CA GLN A 92 5.99 4.51 8.61
C GLN A 92 7.36 4.93 9.12
N SER A 93 7.94 5.92 8.46
CA SER A 93 9.12 6.64 8.93
C SER A 93 8.82 8.13 8.93
N ASP A 94 8.63 8.70 10.12
CA ASP A 94 8.33 10.11 10.30
C ASP A 94 9.21 10.78 11.36
N ARG A 95 9.30 12.11 11.25
CA ARG A 95 9.87 12.97 12.28
C ARG A 95 8.71 13.62 13.01
N TYR A 96 8.61 13.33 14.29
CA TYR A 96 7.59 13.85 15.18
C TYR A 96 8.19 14.97 16.03
N LYS A 97 7.60 16.16 15.91
CA LYS A 97 7.93 17.31 16.73
C LYS A 97 6.73 17.65 17.58
N ASN A 98 6.91 17.68 18.89
CA ASN A 98 5.90 18.18 19.81
C ASN A 98 6.49 19.37 20.57
N SER A 99 5.84 20.53 20.44
CA SER A 99 6.25 21.78 21.09
C SER A 99 5.26 22.24 22.16
N PHE A 100 4.28 21.39 22.54
CA PHE A 100 3.25 21.71 23.53
C PHE A 100 3.80 22.13 24.90
N ASP A 101 4.97 21.63 25.29
CA ASP A 101 5.65 22.00 26.53
C ASP A 101 7.03 22.57 26.20
N VAL A 102 7.21 23.89 26.39
CA VAL A 102 8.44 24.64 26.05
C VAL A 102 9.69 24.08 26.74
N THR A 103 9.50 23.37 27.85
CA THR A 103 10.56 22.75 28.65
C THR A 103 10.96 21.34 28.18
N ASN A 104 10.10 20.64 27.43
CA ASN A 104 10.29 19.27 26.96
C ASN A 104 9.88 19.13 25.49
N ALA A 105 10.47 19.98 24.62
CA ALA A 105 10.28 19.83 23.19
C ALA A 105 10.86 18.48 22.72
N ILE A 106 9.98 17.61 22.22
CA ILE A 106 10.36 16.28 21.71
C ILE A 106 10.56 16.40 20.20
N ASP A 107 11.76 16.11 19.71
CA ASP A 107 12.06 15.98 18.30
C ASP A 107 12.66 14.60 18.05
N GLU A 108 11.80 13.67 17.69
CA GLU A 108 12.17 12.26 17.55
C GLU A 108 11.84 11.73 16.17
N ARG A 109 12.74 10.89 15.67
CA ARG A 109 12.50 10.11 14.47
C ARG A 109 11.85 8.79 14.87
N ARG A 110 10.61 8.59 14.45
CA ARG A 110 9.91 7.31 14.65
C ARG A 110 9.97 6.51 13.37
N THR A 111 10.33 5.26 13.47
CA THR A 111 10.41 4.35 12.32
C THR A 111 9.98 2.98 12.77
N GLY A 112 8.98 2.42 12.09
CA GLY A 112 8.44 1.12 12.49
C GLY A 112 7.21 0.71 11.68
N ILE A 113 6.69 -0.46 12.02
CA ILE A 113 5.43 -0.96 11.49
C ILE A 113 4.30 -0.18 12.16
N LYS A 114 3.57 0.61 11.38
CA LYS A 114 2.41 1.36 11.85
C LYS A 114 1.22 0.43 12.07
N SER A 115 0.99 -0.47 11.12
CA SER A 115 -0.13 -1.42 11.18
C SER A 115 0.16 -2.68 10.39
N LEU A 116 -0.26 -3.82 10.95
CA LEU A 116 -0.37 -5.10 10.26
C LEU A 116 -1.84 -5.53 10.34
N SER A 117 -2.43 -5.80 9.19
CA SER A 117 -3.84 -6.18 9.06
C SER A 117 -3.94 -7.47 8.27
N ILE A 118 -4.83 -8.37 8.69
CA ILE A 118 -5.09 -9.64 8.04
C ILE A 118 -6.60 -9.82 8.04
N GLY A 119 -7.18 -10.18 6.91
CA GLY A 119 -8.62 -10.27 6.73
C GLY A 119 -9.02 -11.26 5.66
N LEU A 120 -10.29 -11.63 5.71
CA LEU A 120 -10.98 -12.39 4.68
C LEU A 120 -12.14 -11.54 4.17
N LYS A 121 -12.29 -11.46 2.86
CA LYS A 121 -13.42 -10.83 2.17
C LYS A 121 -14.24 -11.93 1.52
N PHE A 122 -15.54 -11.91 1.78
CA PHE A 122 -16.49 -12.85 1.20
C PHE A 122 -17.57 -12.10 0.41
N LEU A 123 -17.70 -12.41 -0.88
CA LEU A 123 -18.72 -11.86 -1.76
C LEU A 123 -20.02 -12.64 -1.59
N VAL A 124 -21.01 -12.03 -0.94
CA VAL A 124 -22.31 -12.67 -0.67
C VAL A 124 -23.21 -12.66 -1.91
N PHE A 125 -23.20 -11.58 -2.67
CA PHE A 125 -24.08 -11.39 -3.82
C PHE A 125 -23.33 -10.72 -4.97
N ASP A 126 -23.50 -11.29 -6.16
CA ASP A 126 -23.01 -10.74 -7.41
C ASP A 126 -24.17 -10.74 -8.44
N PRO A 127 -24.68 -9.57 -8.83
CA PRO A 127 -25.76 -9.48 -9.81
C PRO A 127 -25.33 -9.88 -11.23
N PHE A 128 -24.03 -9.90 -11.53
CA PHE A 128 -23.50 -10.18 -12.87
C PHE A 128 -23.06 -11.63 -13.06
N LYS A 129 -23.07 -12.45 -12.01
CA LYS A 129 -22.61 -13.85 -12.05
C LYS A 129 -23.35 -14.75 -13.05
N ASN A 130 -24.56 -14.37 -13.44
CA ASN A 130 -25.42 -15.12 -14.37
C ASN A 130 -25.85 -14.31 -15.60
N TYR A 131 -25.21 -13.18 -15.91
CA TYR A 131 -25.46 -12.48 -17.18
C TYR A 131 -24.80 -13.29 -18.30
N GLN A 132 -25.60 -14.07 -19.04
CA GLN A 132 -25.22 -14.70 -20.30
C GLN A 132 -25.29 -13.69 -21.46
#